data_AF-A0A349GX13-F1
#
_entry.id   AF-A0A349GX13-F1
#
_cell.length_a   1.000
_cell.length_b   1.000
_cell.length_c   1.000
_cell.angle_alpha   90.00
_cell.angle_beta   90.00
_cell.angle_gamma   90.00
#
_symmetry.space_group_name_H-M   'P 1'
#
loop_
_entity.id
_entity.type
_entity.pdbx_description
1 polymer ?
#
loop_
_entity_poly.entity_id
_entity_poly.type
_entity_poly.pdbx_seq_one_letter_code
_entity_poly.pdbx_strand_id
1 'polypeptide(L)'
;FSICTSRTPRVKEANGQWSNRIAAYWKDADGLAAALGHRMAAEKGRPVGIIFLKAKKDIPIKNWIAPEFLKDTPSLMEDYKTVGSQYPDNPYYLANMRRYIAEWKAFWNEYVPAMMETKAVPDGSSWGQFPSPKPNVGDSTATFEYNVYVYCFTPVALRGIMFITGKSMAADDQCANFGSELSVLANCLKAKFDSGDVPFIYTIPGKELAPKITQPNAITGKSTPVLISDWMDVGGIINAARE
;
A
#
# COMPACT_ATOMS: atom_id res chain seq x y z
N PHE A 1 -4.87 1.63 9.96
CA PHE A 1 -5.14 1.31 11.37
C PHE A 1 -6.55 0.72 11.45
N SER A 2 -6.71 -0.60 11.62
CA SER A 2 -8.03 -1.24 11.68
C SER A 2 -8.72 -1.01 13.03
N ILE A 3 -10.04 -0.82 13.03
CA ILE A 3 -10.85 -0.54 14.22
C ILE A 3 -11.39 -1.86 14.75
N CYS A 4 -10.94 -2.26 15.94
CA CYS A 4 -11.51 -3.36 16.71
C CYS A 4 -12.14 -2.78 17.98
N THR A 5 -13.42 -3.07 18.22
CA THR A 5 -14.14 -2.63 19.41
C THR A 5 -13.80 -3.55 20.59
N SER A 6 -12.88 -3.14 21.46
CA SER A 6 -12.64 -3.81 22.74
C SER A 6 -13.65 -3.31 23.78
N ARG A 7 -14.28 -4.24 24.52
CA ARG A 7 -15.10 -3.93 25.71
C ARG A 7 -14.30 -3.84 27.00
N THR A 8 -12.97 -4.01 26.95
CA THR A 8 -12.12 -3.92 28.14
C THR A 8 -11.99 -2.45 28.58
N PRO A 9 -12.28 -2.11 29.85
CA PRO A 9 -12.12 -0.76 30.36
C PRO A 9 -10.68 -0.27 30.20
N ARG A 10 -10.54 0.98 29.76
CA ARG A 10 -9.24 1.65 29.60
C ARG A 10 -8.65 1.94 30.99
N VAL A 11 -7.53 1.30 31.35
CA VAL A 11 -6.78 1.59 32.59
C VAL A 11 -5.49 2.35 32.27
N LYS A 12 -5.05 3.23 33.17
CA LYS A 12 -3.76 3.92 33.03
C LYS A 12 -2.66 3.02 33.59
N GLU A 13 -1.72 2.61 32.76
CA GLU A 13 -0.60 1.74 33.14
C GLU A 13 0.47 2.52 33.91
N ALA A 14 1.34 1.80 34.62
CA ALA A 14 2.41 2.37 35.45
C ALA A 14 3.42 3.22 34.64
N ASN A 15 3.52 3.01 33.33
CA ASN A 15 4.33 3.80 32.40
C ASN A 15 3.67 5.14 31.99
N GLY A 16 2.51 5.48 32.58
CA GLY A 16 1.74 6.68 32.27
C GLY A 16 0.92 6.60 30.98
N GLN A 17 1.03 5.52 30.21
CA GLN A 17 0.27 5.27 29.01
C GLN A 17 -1.06 4.59 29.34
N TRP A 18 -2.05 4.75 28.48
CA TRP A 18 -3.34 4.07 28.66
C TRP A 18 -3.28 2.68 28.02
N SER A 19 -3.76 1.66 28.74
CA SER A 19 -3.82 0.29 28.25
C SER A 19 -4.65 0.21 26.98
N ASN A 20 -4.05 -0.26 25.88
CA ASN A 20 -4.77 -0.81 24.74
C ASN A 20 -4.15 -2.16 24.39
N ARG A 21 -4.98 -3.11 23.96
CA ARG A 21 -4.50 -4.42 23.47
C ARG A 21 -4.05 -4.35 22.00
N ILE A 22 -4.23 -3.19 21.38
CA ILE A 22 -4.06 -2.88 19.96
C ILE A 22 -3.47 -1.49 19.92
N ALA A 23 -2.33 -1.29 19.25
CA ALA A 23 -1.63 -0.01 19.12
C ALA A 23 -2.42 1.07 18.34
N ALA A 24 -3.62 1.41 18.83
CA ALA A 24 -4.53 2.42 18.30
C ALA A 24 -4.93 3.34 19.46
N TYR A 25 -4.74 4.65 19.26
CA TYR A 25 -5.05 5.68 20.25
C TYR A 25 -5.98 6.70 19.61
N TRP A 26 -6.91 7.23 20.42
CA TRP A 26 -7.74 8.36 20.04
C TRP A 26 -6.93 9.64 20.21
N LYS A 27 -6.84 10.43 19.15
CA LYS A 27 -6.28 11.78 19.13
C LYS A 27 -7.22 12.64 18.31
N ASP A 28 -7.35 13.91 18.67
CA ASP A 28 -8.01 14.88 17.81
C ASP A 28 -7.32 14.92 16.45
N ALA A 29 -8.13 14.93 15.39
CA ALA A 29 -7.61 15.05 14.04
C ALA A 29 -6.93 16.42 13.87
N ASP A 30 -5.77 16.43 13.20
CA ASP A 30 -5.06 17.63 12.81
C ASP A 30 -4.76 17.63 11.30
N GLY A 31 -4.25 18.77 10.81
CA GLY A 31 -3.81 18.92 9.42
C GLY A 31 -4.91 18.71 8.38
N LEU A 32 -4.56 18.06 7.27
CA LEU A 32 -5.41 17.92 6.09
C LEU A 32 -6.70 17.14 6.37
N ALA A 33 -6.62 16.03 7.13
CA ALA A 33 -7.79 15.21 7.43
C ALA A 33 -8.80 15.98 8.29
N ALA A 34 -8.34 16.77 9.25
CA ALA A 34 -9.19 17.64 10.06
C ALA A 34 -9.82 18.76 9.23
N ALA A 35 -9.01 19.44 8.41
CA ALA A 35 -9.48 20.52 7.55
C ALA A 35 -10.57 20.03 6.58
N LEU A 36 -10.35 18.88 5.95
CA LEU A 36 -11.31 18.26 5.04
C LEU A 36 -12.59 17.82 5.80
N GLY A 37 -12.44 17.07 6.89
CA GLY A 37 -13.56 16.55 7.67
C GLY A 37 -14.45 17.66 8.23
N HIS A 38 -13.86 18.67 8.89
CA HIS A 38 -14.61 19.80 9.43
C HIS A 38 -15.31 20.61 8.34
N ARG A 39 -14.63 20.85 7.21
CA ARG A 39 -15.20 21.64 6.11
C ARG A 39 -16.38 20.93 5.46
N MET A 40 -16.23 19.65 5.12
CA MET A 40 -17.32 18.86 4.55
C MET A 40 -18.49 18.69 5.52
N ALA A 41 -18.21 18.53 6.82
CA ALA A 41 -19.25 18.44 7.84
C ALA A 41 -20.07 19.73 7.97
N ALA A 42 -19.38 20.89 7.95
CA ALA A 42 -20.01 22.20 7.97
C ALA A 42 -20.89 22.43 6.73
N GLU A 43 -20.42 22.06 5.53
CA GLU A 43 -21.19 22.22 4.29
C GLU A 43 -22.39 21.27 4.21
N LYS A 44 -22.26 20.02 4.67
CA LYS A 44 -23.31 18.99 4.54
C LYS A 44 -24.27 18.95 5.72
N GLY A 45 -23.99 19.67 6.80
CA GLY A 45 -24.80 19.65 8.03
C GLY A 45 -24.86 18.29 8.72
N ARG A 46 -23.90 17.39 8.47
CA ARG A 46 -23.84 16.04 9.04
C ARG A 46 -22.40 15.59 9.30
N PRO A 47 -22.17 14.65 10.24
CA PRO A 47 -20.83 14.11 10.49
C PRO A 47 -20.19 13.50 9.24
N VAL A 48 -18.88 13.73 9.07
CA VAL A 48 -18.07 13.17 7.99
C VAL A 48 -16.92 12.38 8.60
N GLY A 49 -16.82 11.10 8.25
CA GLY A 49 -15.68 10.24 8.62
C GLY A 49 -14.60 10.28 7.55
N ILE A 50 -13.34 10.44 7.96
CA ILE A 50 -12.17 10.39 7.08
C ILE A 50 -11.30 9.20 7.47
N ILE A 51 -11.04 8.29 6.53
CA ILE A 51 -10.02 7.25 6.67
C ILE A 51 -8.73 7.82 6.10
N PHE A 52 -7.83 8.29 6.98
CA PHE A 52 -6.57 8.87 6.56
C PHE A 52 -5.45 7.82 6.56
N LEU A 53 -4.96 7.48 5.37
CA LEU A 53 -3.88 6.52 5.18
C LEU A 53 -2.63 7.27 4.75
N LYS A 54 -1.54 7.12 5.52
CA LYS A 54 -0.27 7.79 5.25
C LYS A 54 0.88 6.87 5.61
N ALA A 55 1.79 6.66 4.66
CA ALA A 55 3.04 5.97 4.92
C ALA A 55 3.99 6.84 5.74
N LYS A 56 4.85 6.19 6.54
CA LYS A 56 5.84 6.91 7.37
C LYS A 56 6.94 7.58 6.53
N LYS A 57 7.14 7.10 5.30
CA LYS A 57 8.15 7.58 4.36
C LYS A 57 7.49 7.78 3.01
N ASP A 58 8.16 8.55 2.17
CA ASP A 58 7.82 8.67 0.76
C ASP A 58 8.09 7.31 0.08
N ILE A 59 7.04 6.74 -0.50
CA ILE A 59 7.01 5.40 -1.12
C ILE A 59 6.44 5.48 -2.55
N PRO A 60 6.78 4.54 -3.45
CA PRO A 60 6.24 4.53 -4.81
C PRO A 60 4.80 3.99 -4.85
N ILE A 61 4.09 4.28 -5.96
CA ILE A 61 2.66 3.93 -6.16
C ILE A 61 2.40 2.45 -5.92
N LYS A 62 3.29 1.57 -6.42
CA LYS A 62 3.18 0.11 -6.30
C LYS A 62 3.02 -0.43 -4.88
N ASN A 63 3.43 0.33 -3.84
CA ASN A 63 3.23 -0.08 -2.45
C ASN A 63 1.74 -0.12 -2.07
N TRP A 64 0.92 0.71 -2.70
CA TRP A 64 -0.51 0.89 -2.40
C TRP A 64 -1.44 0.02 -3.26
N ILE A 65 -0.90 -0.76 -4.19
CA ILE A 65 -1.67 -1.60 -5.12
C ILE A 65 -1.82 -3.01 -4.55
N ALA A 66 -3.01 -3.59 -4.67
CA ALA A 66 -3.26 -4.97 -4.30
C ALA A 66 -2.53 -5.93 -5.26
N PRO A 67 -2.02 -7.08 -4.77
CA PRO A 67 -1.18 -7.98 -5.56
C PRO A 67 -1.76 -8.38 -6.92
N GLU A 68 -3.05 -8.67 -7.00
CA GLU A 68 -3.72 -9.14 -8.21
C GLU A 68 -3.93 -8.05 -9.29
N PHE A 69 -3.78 -6.77 -8.92
CA PHE A 69 -3.86 -5.63 -9.84
C PHE A 69 -2.50 -5.26 -10.43
N LEU A 70 -1.39 -5.76 -9.88
CA LEU A 70 -0.05 -5.48 -10.40
C LEU A 70 0.13 -5.95 -11.86
N LYS A 71 -0.65 -6.94 -12.30
CA LYS A 71 -0.61 -7.44 -13.68
C LYS A 71 -1.19 -6.47 -14.71
N ASP A 72 -1.92 -5.44 -14.27
CA ASP A 72 -2.71 -4.57 -15.14
C ASP A 72 -1.89 -3.46 -15.80
N THR A 73 -0.57 -3.41 -15.55
CA THR A 73 0.38 -2.57 -16.31
C THR A 73 1.72 -3.29 -16.49
N PRO A 74 2.38 -3.18 -17.65
CA PRO A 74 3.69 -3.78 -17.88
C PRO A 74 4.76 -3.40 -16.85
N SER A 75 4.74 -2.16 -16.33
CA SER A 75 5.76 -1.68 -15.39
C SER A 75 5.75 -2.43 -14.04
N LEU A 76 4.63 -3.07 -13.69
CA LEU A 76 4.43 -3.79 -12.43
C LEU A 76 4.41 -5.31 -12.60
N MET A 77 4.61 -5.82 -13.82
CA MET A 77 4.50 -7.25 -14.12
C MET A 77 5.54 -8.10 -13.38
N GLU A 78 6.76 -7.59 -13.19
CA GLU A 78 7.78 -8.32 -12.41
C GLU A 78 7.39 -8.40 -10.92
N ASP A 79 6.79 -7.34 -10.37
CA ASP A 79 6.25 -7.37 -9.01
C ASP A 79 5.05 -8.33 -8.90
N TYR A 80 4.20 -8.42 -9.93
CA TYR A 80 3.13 -9.41 -10.01
C TYR A 80 3.63 -10.86 -10.01
N LYS A 81 4.69 -11.13 -10.78
CA LYS A 81 5.33 -12.45 -10.86
C LYS A 81 6.00 -12.84 -9.55
N THR A 82 6.67 -11.89 -8.90
CA THR A 82 7.46 -12.13 -7.69
C THR A 82 6.57 -12.08 -6.45
N VAL A 83 6.12 -10.90 -6.05
CA VAL A 83 5.29 -10.69 -4.85
C VAL A 83 3.96 -11.41 -4.97
N GLY A 84 3.34 -11.40 -6.15
CA GLY A 84 2.07 -12.09 -6.37
C GLY A 84 2.15 -13.62 -6.28
N SER A 85 3.32 -14.24 -6.49
CA SER A 85 3.48 -15.71 -6.43
C SER A 85 3.36 -16.31 -5.02
N GLN A 86 3.12 -15.49 -3.99
CA GLN A 86 2.75 -15.98 -2.66
C GLN A 86 1.26 -16.39 -2.56
N TYR A 87 0.41 -15.99 -3.51
CA TYR A 87 -1.02 -16.25 -3.47
C TYR A 87 -1.41 -17.42 -4.38
N PRO A 88 -2.20 -18.42 -3.90
CA PRO A 88 -2.52 -19.63 -4.67
C PRO A 88 -3.23 -19.43 -6.01
N ASP A 89 -3.97 -18.34 -6.15
CA ASP A 89 -4.70 -17.95 -7.35
C ASP A 89 -3.80 -17.26 -8.40
N ASN A 90 -2.56 -16.93 -8.04
CA ASN A 90 -1.57 -16.41 -8.97
C ASN A 90 -0.96 -17.55 -9.81
N PRO A 91 -0.90 -17.43 -11.16
CA PRO A 91 -0.31 -18.45 -12.03
C PRO A 91 1.14 -18.84 -11.71
N TYR A 92 1.89 -17.95 -11.05
CA TYR A 92 3.29 -18.16 -10.67
C TYR A 92 3.45 -18.85 -9.31
N TYR A 93 2.36 -19.08 -8.56
CA TYR A 93 2.40 -19.73 -7.24
C TYR A 93 2.99 -21.13 -7.27
N LEU A 94 2.58 -21.96 -8.25
CA LEU A 94 3.08 -23.33 -8.37
C LEU A 94 4.58 -23.37 -8.65
N ALA A 95 5.11 -22.40 -9.39
CA ALA A 95 6.56 -22.28 -9.61
C ALA A 95 7.28 -21.95 -8.30
N ASN A 96 6.76 -21.00 -7.52
CA ASN A 96 7.29 -20.67 -6.19
C ASN A 96 7.25 -21.86 -5.22
N MET A 97 6.17 -22.65 -5.23
CA MET A 97 6.07 -23.85 -4.40
C MET A 97 7.04 -24.96 -4.82
N ARG A 98 7.27 -25.15 -6.13
CA ARG A 98 8.28 -26.10 -6.62
C ARG A 98 9.69 -25.69 -6.20
N ARG A 99 10.03 -24.41 -6.27
CA ARG A 99 11.28 -23.85 -5.73
C ARG A 99 11.40 -24.18 -4.24
N TYR A 100 10.39 -23.86 -3.44
CA TYR A 100 10.40 -24.11 -1.99
C TYR A 100 10.62 -25.60 -1.64
N ILE A 101 9.96 -26.52 -2.35
CA ILE A 101 10.16 -27.96 -2.17
C ILE A 101 11.59 -28.38 -2.56
N ALA A 102 12.14 -27.83 -3.64
CA ALA A 102 13.50 -28.11 -4.05
C ALA A 102 14.53 -27.60 -3.02
N GLU A 103 14.32 -26.41 -2.47
CA GLU A 103 15.16 -25.85 -1.41
C GLU A 103 15.11 -26.70 -0.13
N TRP A 104 13.95 -27.24 0.25
CA TRP A 104 13.87 -28.20 1.35
C TRP A 104 14.64 -29.48 1.10
N LYS A 105 14.59 -30.02 -0.12
CA LYS A 105 15.37 -31.20 -0.49
C LYS A 105 16.86 -30.91 -0.39
N ALA A 106 17.32 -29.77 -0.91
CA ALA A 106 18.72 -29.36 -0.80
C ALA A 106 19.14 -29.12 0.65
N PHE A 107 18.28 -28.49 1.46
CA PHE A 107 18.55 -28.24 2.88
C PHE A 107 18.83 -29.55 3.64
N TRP A 108 18.01 -30.58 3.45
CA TRP A 108 18.20 -31.87 4.14
C TRP A 108 19.31 -32.74 3.55
N ASN A 109 19.50 -32.71 2.23
CA ASN A 109 20.46 -33.59 1.56
C ASN A 109 21.88 -33.02 1.47
N GLU A 110 22.04 -31.70 1.57
CA GLU A 110 23.32 -31.02 1.36
C GLU A 110 23.70 -30.17 2.58
N TYR A 111 22.82 -29.24 2.99
CA TYR A 111 23.12 -28.27 4.03
C TYR A 111 23.27 -28.92 5.43
N VAL A 112 22.36 -29.82 5.80
CA VAL A 112 22.43 -30.54 7.09
C VAL A 112 23.65 -31.47 7.17
N PRO A 113 23.97 -32.31 6.17
CA PRO A 113 25.22 -33.07 6.15
C PRO A 113 26.46 -32.19 6.27
N ALA A 114 26.52 -31.07 5.55
CA ALA A 114 27.63 -30.12 5.65
C ALA A 114 27.77 -29.52 7.06
N MET A 115 26.65 -29.18 7.73
CA MET A 115 26.67 -28.78 9.15
C MET A 115 27.20 -29.87 10.06
N MET A 116 26.78 -31.13 9.84
CA MET A 116 27.21 -32.26 10.64
C MET A 116 28.71 -32.54 10.50
N GLU A 117 29.27 -32.39 9.29
CA GLU A 117 30.69 -32.58 9.00
C GLU A 117 31.54 -31.43 9.54
N THR A 118 31.19 -30.20 9.20
CA THR A 118 32.00 -29.01 9.51
C THR A 118 31.81 -28.49 10.94
N LYS A 119 30.74 -28.91 11.62
CA LYS A 119 30.28 -28.34 12.90
C LYS A 119 30.03 -26.83 12.83
N ALA A 120 29.79 -26.31 11.64
CA ALA A 120 29.56 -24.91 11.35
C ALA A 120 28.36 -24.75 10.41
N VAL A 121 27.77 -23.56 10.40
CA VAL A 121 26.68 -23.21 9.49
C VAL A 121 27.26 -22.91 8.09
N PRO A 122 26.86 -23.62 7.01
CA PRO A 122 27.46 -23.49 5.68
C PRO A 122 27.41 -22.09 5.06
N ASP A 123 26.38 -21.29 5.40
CA ASP A 123 26.23 -19.91 4.91
C ASP A 123 26.95 -18.86 5.76
N GLY A 124 27.67 -19.28 6.81
CA GLY A 124 28.39 -18.40 7.73
C GLY A 124 27.50 -17.60 8.68
N SER A 125 26.18 -17.80 8.68
CA SER A 125 25.27 -17.17 9.63
C SER A 125 25.32 -17.82 11.01
N SER A 126 24.84 -17.12 12.03
CA SER A 126 24.88 -17.61 13.42
C SER A 126 23.95 -18.79 13.70
N TRP A 127 22.88 -18.96 12.91
CA TRP A 127 21.81 -19.94 13.20
C TRP A 127 21.31 -20.71 11.96
N GLY A 128 21.90 -20.46 10.78
CA GLY A 128 21.43 -20.98 9.51
C GLY A 128 20.10 -20.36 9.07
N GLN A 129 19.72 -20.60 7.82
CA GLN A 129 18.43 -20.19 7.28
C GLN A 129 17.63 -21.42 6.86
N PHE A 130 16.39 -21.51 7.35
CA PHE A 130 15.44 -22.49 6.86
C PHE A 130 14.85 -22.02 5.52
N PRO A 131 14.61 -22.94 4.58
CA PRO A 131 13.82 -22.65 3.39
C PRO A 131 12.48 -22.00 3.76
N SER A 132 12.05 -21.04 2.95
CA SER A 132 10.82 -20.27 3.18
C SER A 132 9.84 -20.42 2.01
N PRO A 133 8.54 -20.63 2.29
CA PRO A 133 7.53 -20.65 1.23
C PRO A 133 7.30 -19.25 0.63
N LYS A 134 7.78 -18.19 1.30
CA LYS A 134 7.72 -16.83 0.77
C LYS A 134 8.57 -16.75 -0.51
N PRO A 135 8.08 -16.07 -1.57
CA PRO A 135 8.86 -15.88 -2.76
C PRO A 135 10.10 -15.02 -2.48
N ASN A 136 11.11 -15.17 -3.34
CA ASN A 136 12.28 -14.31 -3.35
C ASN A 136 11.88 -12.96 -3.97
N VAL A 137 11.46 -12.02 -3.11
CA VAL A 137 10.95 -10.70 -3.52
C VAL A 137 12.04 -9.66 -3.76
N GLY A 138 13.30 -9.97 -3.46
CA GLY A 138 14.43 -9.03 -3.56
C GLY A 138 14.15 -7.74 -2.81
N ASP A 139 14.42 -6.60 -3.46
CA ASP A 139 14.17 -5.26 -2.92
C ASP A 139 12.76 -4.74 -3.26
N SER A 140 11.84 -5.59 -3.74
CA SER A 140 10.48 -5.15 -4.05
C SER A 140 9.72 -4.73 -2.79
N THR A 141 9.11 -3.56 -2.87
CA THR A 141 8.21 -3.00 -1.86
C THR A 141 6.75 -3.02 -2.31
N ALA A 142 6.45 -3.66 -3.45
CA ALA A 142 5.08 -3.69 -3.97
C ALA A 142 4.12 -4.29 -2.94
N THR A 143 2.89 -3.76 -2.88
CA THR A 143 1.79 -4.21 -2.01
C THR A 143 1.96 -4.01 -0.50
N PHE A 144 3.11 -3.59 0.00
CA PHE A 144 3.37 -3.54 1.45
C PHE A 144 2.35 -2.65 2.17
N GLU A 145 2.13 -1.45 1.65
CA GLU A 145 1.30 -0.45 2.30
C GLU A 145 -0.18 -0.68 2.01
N TYR A 146 -0.50 -1.32 0.88
CA TYR A 146 -1.81 -1.90 0.66
C TYR A 146 -2.15 -2.92 1.76
N ASN A 147 -1.27 -3.90 2.00
CA ASN A 147 -1.51 -4.96 2.98
C ASN A 147 -1.61 -4.42 4.41
N VAL A 148 -0.80 -3.41 4.75
CA VAL A 148 -0.75 -2.82 6.09
C VAL A 148 -1.89 -1.82 6.32
N TYR A 149 -2.18 -0.95 5.35
CA TYR A 149 -3.08 0.18 5.56
C TYR A 149 -4.43 0.06 4.87
N VAL A 150 -4.50 -0.56 3.68
CA VAL A 150 -5.72 -0.56 2.86
C VAL A 150 -6.57 -1.80 3.12
N TYR A 151 -5.96 -2.98 3.08
CA TYR A 151 -6.67 -4.27 3.10
C TYR A 151 -7.62 -4.42 4.30
N CYS A 152 -7.22 -3.91 5.47
CA CYS A 152 -8.03 -4.00 6.68
C CYS A 152 -9.35 -3.20 6.66
N PHE A 153 -9.55 -2.35 5.65
CA PHE A 153 -10.78 -1.61 5.40
C PHE A 153 -11.55 -2.14 4.20
N THR A 154 -11.14 -3.26 3.59
CA THR A 154 -11.79 -3.79 2.39
C THR A 154 -12.71 -4.98 2.75
N PRO A 155 -13.99 -4.98 2.33
CA PRO A 155 -14.73 -3.88 1.69
C PRO A 155 -15.20 -2.81 2.69
N VAL A 156 -15.28 -1.53 2.26
CA VAL A 156 -15.94 -0.45 3.01
C VAL A 156 -16.59 0.54 2.06
N ALA A 157 -17.87 0.85 2.28
CA ALA A 157 -18.56 1.83 1.47
C ALA A 157 -18.05 3.26 1.73
N LEU A 158 -17.31 3.81 0.76
CA LEU A 158 -16.80 5.18 0.77
C LEU A 158 -17.72 6.09 -0.06
N ARG A 159 -17.58 7.41 0.15
CA ARG A 159 -18.23 8.44 -0.69
C ARG A 159 -17.30 9.03 -1.76
N GLY A 160 -16.01 8.71 -1.68
CA GLY A 160 -14.96 9.26 -2.53
C GLY A 160 -13.61 8.74 -2.05
N ILE A 161 -12.63 8.77 -2.95
CA ILE A 161 -11.24 8.41 -2.69
C ILE A 161 -10.39 9.61 -3.10
N MET A 162 -9.48 10.03 -2.21
CA MET A 162 -8.55 11.11 -2.48
C MET A 162 -7.12 10.56 -2.41
N PHE A 163 -6.34 10.77 -3.46
CA PHE A 163 -4.95 10.34 -3.53
C PHE A 163 -4.02 11.54 -3.72
N ILE A 164 -3.02 11.66 -2.85
CA ILE A 164 -2.06 12.75 -2.87
C ILE A 164 -0.71 12.17 -3.28
N THR A 165 -0.27 12.56 -4.46
CA THR A 165 1.01 12.14 -5.01
C THR A 165 2.16 12.75 -4.21
N GLY A 166 3.08 11.89 -3.76
CA GLY A 166 4.32 12.29 -3.09
C GLY A 166 5.53 12.27 -4.03
N LYS A 167 6.62 12.91 -3.62
CA LYS A 167 7.84 13.06 -4.42
C LYS A 167 8.46 11.73 -4.87
N SER A 168 8.47 10.70 -4.02
CA SER A 168 8.99 9.36 -4.35
C SER A 168 8.25 8.69 -5.49
N MET A 169 6.98 9.02 -5.70
CA MET A 169 6.17 8.48 -6.81
C MET A 169 6.62 9.05 -8.16
N ALA A 170 7.56 9.99 -8.15
CA ALA A 170 8.20 10.59 -9.30
C ALA A 170 9.71 10.30 -9.43
N ALA A 171 10.31 9.63 -8.45
CA ALA A 171 11.76 9.62 -8.29
C ALA A 171 12.50 8.66 -9.24
N ASP A 172 11.99 7.45 -9.47
CA ASP A 172 12.77 6.37 -10.09
C ASP A 172 12.88 6.50 -11.63
N ASP A 173 11.82 6.96 -12.29
CA ASP A 173 11.73 7.07 -13.75
C ASP A 173 11.30 8.46 -14.25
N GLN A 174 11.32 9.46 -13.36
CA GLN A 174 10.78 10.82 -13.60
C GLN A 174 9.27 10.82 -13.95
N CYS A 175 8.51 9.89 -13.38
CA CYS A 175 7.08 9.64 -13.64
C CYS A 175 6.74 9.07 -15.03
N ALA A 176 7.67 8.37 -15.69
CA ALA A 176 7.39 7.78 -16.99
C ALA A 176 6.23 6.76 -16.93
N ASN A 177 6.13 5.96 -15.86
CA ASN A 177 5.05 4.99 -15.67
C ASN A 177 3.87 5.51 -14.83
N PHE A 178 3.95 6.74 -14.32
CA PHE A 178 3.01 7.30 -13.35
C PHE A 178 1.54 7.17 -13.79
N GLY A 179 1.21 7.56 -15.02
CA GLY A 179 -0.16 7.52 -15.50
C GLY A 179 -0.75 6.11 -15.52
N SER A 180 0.06 5.13 -15.96
CA SER A 180 -0.36 3.72 -15.99
C SER A 180 -0.52 3.15 -14.58
N GLU A 181 0.44 3.38 -13.70
CA GLU A 181 0.41 2.88 -12.32
C GLU A 181 -0.69 3.55 -11.48
N LEU A 182 -0.91 4.85 -11.67
CA LEU A 182 -2.00 5.55 -10.99
C LEU A 182 -3.37 5.07 -11.48
N SER A 183 -3.49 4.74 -12.78
CA SER A 183 -4.72 4.14 -13.31
C SER A 183 -5.00 2.79 -12.65
N VAL A 184 -3.97 1.95 -12.51
CA VAL A 184 -4.06 0.66 -11.79
C VAL A 184 -4.41 0.88 -10.32
N LEU A 185 -3.76 1.82 -9.63
CA LEU A 185 -4.09 2.15 -8.24
C LEU A 185 -5.54 2.59 -8.07
N ALA A 186 -6.02 3.50 -8.91
CA ALA A 186 -7.38 4.00 -8.85
C ALA A 186 -8.40 2.87 -9.01
N ASN A 187 -8.21 2.01 -10.03
CA ASN A 187 -9.09 0.87 -10.30
C ASN A 187 -9.01 -0.15 -9.16
N CYS A 188 -7.82 -0.43 -8.64
CA CYS A 188 -7.59 -1.28 -7.48
C CYS A 188 -8.40 -0.80 -6.27
N LEU A 189 -8.26 0.48 -5.88
CA LEU A 189 -8.95 1.00 -4.70
C LEU A 189 -10.47 1.04 -4.90
N LYS A 190 -10.95 1.44 -6.09
CA LYS A 190 -12.39 1.43 -6.41
C LYS A 190 -12.99 0.02 -6.30
N ALA A 191 -12.30 -0.97 -6.87
CA ALA A 191 -12.74 -2.36 -6.81
C ALA A 191 -12.70 -2.93 -5.38
N LYS A 192 -11.66 -2.60 -4.60
CA LYS A 192 -11.45 -3.16 -3.27
C LYS A 192 -12.34 -2.59 -2.19
N PHE A 193 -12.69 -1.31 -2.27
CA PHE A 193 -13.62 -0.72 -1.32
C PHE A 193 -15.08 -1.06 -1.62
N ASP A 194 -15.40 -1.67 -2.77
CA ASP A 194 -16.77 -2.05 -3.15
C ASP A 194 -17.78 -0.89 -3.01
N SER A 195 -17.34 0.31 -3.39
CA SER A 195 -18.10 1.55 -3.18
C SER A 195 -18.91 1.97 -4.42
N GLY A 196 -18.95 1.14 -5.46
CA GLY A 196 -19.48 1.54 -6.77
C GLY A 196 -18.62 2.61 -7.45
N ASP A 197 -19.21 3.43 -8.32
CA ASP A 197 -18.51 4.52 -8.99
C ASP A 197 -18.38 5.77 -8.12
N VAL A 198 -17.54 5.66 -7.08
CA VAL A 198 -17.15 6.82 -6.26
C VAL A 198 -16.14 7.70 -7.00
N PRO A 199 -16.18 9.04 -6.79
CA PRO A 199 -15.15 9.93 -7.31
C PRO A 199 -13.75 9.53 -6.82
N PHE A 200 -12.81 9.41 -7.76
CA PHE A 200 -11.37 9.30 -7.46
C PHE A 200 -10.69 10.61 -7.79
N ILE A 201 -10.35 11.39 -6.76
CA ILE A 201 -9.71 12.70 -6.88
C ILE A 201 -8.23 12.51 -6.59
N TYR A 202 -7.36 13.03 -7.45
CA TYR A 202 -5.92 12.80 -7.29
C TYR A 202 -5.09 14.01 -7.68
N THR A 203 -3.96 14.21 -7.01
CA THR A 203 -2.99 15.22 -7.46
C THR A 203 -2.10 14.68 -8.58
N ILE A 204 -1.80 15.53 -9.56
CA ILE A 204 -0.87 15.23 -10.63
C ILE A 204 0.24 16.29 -10.67
N PRO A 205 1.52 15.90 -10.58
CA PRO A 205 2.62 16.87 -10.63
C PRO A 205 2.71 17.50 -12.03
N GLY A 206 2.93 18.81 -12.07
CA GLY A 206 3.25 19.51 -13.31
C GLY A 206 4.61 19.07 -13.88
N LYS A 207 4.84 19.36 -15.16
CA LYS A 207 6.09 19.01 -15.86
C LYS A 207 7.35 19.60 -15.21
N GLU A 208 7.21 20.71 -14.47
CA GLU A 208 8.31 21.30 -13.71
C GLU A 208 8.76 20.42 -12.53
N LEU A 209 7.82 19.70 -11.90
CA LEU A 209 8.10 18.76 -10.82
C LEU A 209 8.49 17.37 -11.34
N ALA A 210 7.91 16.95 -12.47
CA ALA A 210 8.10 15.64 -13.07
C ALA A 210 8.14 15.74 -14.62
N PRO A 211 9.32 15.91 -15.23
CA PRO A 211 9.43 16.19 -16.67
C PRO A 211 8.88 15.11 -17.61
N LYS A 212 8.91 13.84 -17.18
CA LYS A 212 8.41 12.69 -17.96
C LYS A 212 7.02 12.23 -17.51
N ILE A 213 6.30 13.07 -16.77
CA ILE A 213 4.96 12.75 -16.27
C ILE A 213 4.04 12.25 -17.38
N THR A 214 3.52 11.03 -17.21
CA THR A 214 2.44 10.50 -18.04
C THR A 214 1.08 10.72 -17.39
N GLN A 215 0.07 10.96 -18.21
CA GLN A 215 -1.30 11.16 -17.74
C GLN A 215 -2.00 9.80 -17.53
N PRO A 216 -2.79 9.64 -16.45
CA PRO A 216 -3.69 8.49 -16.34
C PRO A 216 -4.67 8.44 -17.51
N ASN A 217 -4.88 7.27 -18.09
CA ASN A 217 -5.71 7.09 -19.29
C ASN A 217 -6.72 5.94 -19.18
N ALA A 218 -6.70 5.18 -18.08
CA ALA A 218 -7.51 3.97 -17.92
C ALA A 218 -8.22 3.90 -16.55
N ILE A 219 -8.46 5.05 -15.90
CA ILE A 219 -9.26 5.08 -14.67
C ILE A 219 -10.73 4.84 -15.03
N THR A 220 -11.33 3.82 -14.44
CA THR A 220 -12.73 3.48 -14.65
C THR A 220 -13.63 4.41 -13.84
N GLY A 221 -14.69 4.93 -14.45
CA GLY A 221 -15.69 5.77 -13.78
C GLY A 221 -15.20 7.19 -13.47
N LYS A 222 -15.81 7.85 -12.48
CA LYS A 222 -15.51 9.26 -12.16
C LYS A 222 -14.11 9.45 -11.61
N SER A 223 -13.33 10.33 -12.21
CA SER A 223 -12.01 10.72 -11.71
C SER A 223 -11.69 12.17 -12.01
N THR A 224 -11.05 12.86 -11.07
CA THR A 224 -10.73 14.29 -11.17
C THR A 224 -9.25 14.53 -10.89
N PRO A 225 -8.44 14.90 -11.91
CA PRO A 225 -7.06 15.33 -11.69
C PRO A 225 -7.00 16.73 -11.10
N VAL A 226 -6.06 16.94 -10.18
CA VAL A 226 -5.71 18.24 -9.61
C VAL A 226 -4.24 18.51 -9.87
N LEU A 227 -3.94 19.43 -10.78
CA LEU A 227 -2.56 19.80 -11.09
C LEU A 227 -1.90 20.47 -9.87
N ILE A 228 -0.68 20.05 -9.54
CA ILE A 228 0.14 20.68 -8.49
C ILE A 228 1.44 21.22 -9.07
N SER A 229 1.84 22.41 -8.62
CA SER A 229 3.15 23.01 -8.91
C SER A 229 4.12 22.88 -7.74
N ASP A 230 3.65 22.45 -6.56
CA ASP A 230 4.47 22.16 -5.38
C ASP A 230 3.95 20.88 -4.70
N TRP A 231 4.85 20.03 -4.16
CA TRP A 231 4.48 18.78 -3.51
C TRP A 231 3.66 18.95 -2.23
N MET A 232 3.71 20.14 -1.62
CA MET A 232 2.94 20.51 -0.44
C MET A 232 1.61 21.20 -0.79
N ASP A 233 1.32 21.44 -2.08
CA ASP A 233 0.05 22.03 -2.50
C ASP A 233 -1.09 21.02 -2.36
N VAL A 234 -1.91 21.25 -1.34
CA VAL A 234 -3.13 20.48 -1.05
C VAL A 234 -4.39 21.33 -1.21
N GLY A 235 -4.29 22.58 -1.68
CA GLY A 235 -5.44 23.49 -1.78
C GLY A 235 -6.44 23.03 -2.84
N GLY A 236 -5.93 22.69 -4.02
CA GLY A 236 -6.76 22.24 -5.14
C GLY A 236 -7.56 20.97 -4.83
N ILE A 237 -6.97 20.02 -4.09
CA ILE A 237 -7.63 18.74 -3.81
C ILE A 237 -8.80 18.91 -2.83
N ILE A 238 -8.69 19.83 -1.87
CA ILE A 238 -9.79 20.17 -0.95
C ILE A 238 -10.97 20.76 -1.72
N ASN A 239 -10.71 21.60 -2.73
CA ASN A 239 -11.76 22.20 -3.55
C ASN A 239 -12.45 21.17 -4.44
N ALA A 240 -11.69 20.28 -5.08
CA ALA A 240 -12.23 19.23 -5.94
C ALA A 240 -13.13 18.23 -5.18
N ALA A 241 -12.89 18.03 -3.88
CA ALA A 241 -13.73 17.15 -3.04
C ALA A 241 -15.14 17.68 -2.75
N ARG A 242 -15.45 18.91 -3.20
CA ARG A 242 -16.75 19.58 -3.00
C ARG A 242 -17.76 19.28 -4.11
N GLU A 243 -17.28 19.02 -5.32
CA GLU A 243 -18.08 18.77 -6.54
C GLU A 243 -18.63 17.34 -6.59
#